data_AF-A0A9D7D8N8-F1
#
_entry.id   AF-A0A9D7D8N8-F1
#
_cell.length_a   1.000
_cell.length_b   1.000
_cell.length_c   1.000
_cell.angle_alpha   90.00
_cell.angle_beta   90.00
_cell.angle_gamma   90.00
#
_symmetry.space_group_name_H-M   'P 1'
#
loop_
_entity.id
_entity.type
_entity.pdbx_description
1 polymer ?
#
loop_
_entity_poly.entity_id
_entity_poly.type
_entity_poly.pdbx_seq_one_letter_code
_entity_poly.pdbx_strand_id
1 'polypeptide(L)' 'MPDKDDPLAALRTRAYALADTGRYTDWASLSADLVDEGSPDVIVRKLTNDAIFQLMLKDRMSAARGG' A
#
# COMPACT_ATOMS: atom_id res chain seq x y z
N MET A 1 16.22 -12.63 5.10
CA MET A 1 15.41 -12.41 6.32
C MET A 1 14.62 -11.14 6.06
N PRO A 2 13.30 -11.06 6.29
CA PRO A 2 12.64 -9.76 6.21
C PRO A 2 13.31 -8.88 7.25
N ASP A 3 13.95 -7.81 6.81
CA ASP A 3 14.63 -6.84 7.65
C ASP A 3 13.68 -6.42 8.77
N LYS A 4 13.96 -6.91 9.98
CA LYS A 4 13.19 -6.66 11.21
C LYS A 4 13.11 -5.17 11.58
N ASP A 5 13.78 -4.30 10.81
CA ASP A 5 13.94 -2.88 11.01
C ASP A 5 13.38 -2.01 9.86
N ASP A 6 12.65 -2.56 8.88
CA ASP A 6 11.92 -1.71 7.93
C ASP A 6 10.52 -1.38 8.51
N PRO A 7 10.33 -0.19 9.11
CA PRO A 7 9.05 0.20 9.71
C PRO A 7 7.93 0.34 8.67
N LEU A 8 8.25 0.27 7.37
CA LEU A 8 7.29 0.32 6.28
C LEU A 8 6.89 -1.08 5.81
N ALA A 9 7.63 -2.14 6.14
CA ALA A 9 7.36 -3.50 5.64
C ALA A 9 5.94 -3.99 6.01
N ALA A 10 5.52 -3.75 7.26
CA ALA A 10 4.17 -4.07 7.70
C ALA A 10 3.11 -3.26 6.92
N LEU A 11 3.37 -1.95 6.72
CA LEU A 11 2.45 -1.07 5.99
C LEU A 11 2.37 -1.44 4.50
N ARG A 12 3.49 -1.76 3.86
CA ARG A 12 3.54 -2.24 2.46
C ARG A 12 2.75 -3.53 2.31
N THR A 13 2.94 -4.47 3.23
CA THR A 13 2.20 -5.74 3.24
C THR A 13 0.69 -5.49 3.33
N ARG A 14 0.27 -4.58 4.23
CA ARG A 14 -1.14 -4.23 4.37
C ARG A 14 -1.69 -3.53 3.12
N ALA A 15 -0.94 -2.59 2.56
CA ALA A 15 -1.33 -1.90 1.34
C ALA A 15 -1.49 -2.86 0.16
N TYR A 16 -0.60 -3.84 0.01
CA TYR A 16 -0.74 -4.87 -1.01
C TYR A 16 -1.95 -5.76 -0.78
N ALA A 17 -2.22 -6.18 0.46
CA ALA A 17 -3.42 -6.96 0.77
C ALA A 17 -4.71 -6.20 0.42
N LEU A 18 -4.75 -4.88 0.66
CA LEU A 18 -5.86 -4.01 0.26
C LEU A 18 -5.95 -3.90 -1.26
N ALA A 19 -4.84 -3.70 -1.96
CA ALA A 19 -4.82 -3.63 -3.42
C ALA A 19 -5.33 -4.93 -4.08
N ASP A 20 -4.94 -6.08 -3.52
CA ASP A 20 -5.32 -7.40 -4.01
C ASP A 20 -6.83 -7.71 -3.83
N THR A 21 -7.56 -6.90 -3.06
CA THR A 21 -9.03 -7.01 -2.98
C THR A 21 -9.76 -6.56 -4.25
N GLY A 22 -9.08 -5.81 -5.13
CA GLY A 22 -9.70 -5.18 -6.31
C GLY A 22 -10.68 -4.03 -5.98
N ARG A 23 -10.86 -3.71 -4.69
CA ARG A 23 -11.76 -2.63 -4.23
C ARG A 23 -11.23 -1.24 -4.57
N TYR A 24 -9.92 -1.05 -4.58
CA TYR A 24 -9.28 0.25 -4.73
C TYR A 24 -8.79 0.49 -6.15
N THR A 25 -8.98 1.71 -6.64
CA THR A 25 -8.56 2.16 -7.98
C THR A 25 -7.35 3.07 -7.98
N ASP A 26 -7.07 3.65 -6.82
CA ASP A 26 -6.07 4.68 -6.63
C ASP A 26 -5.51 4.61 -5.21
N TRP A 27 -4.28 5.11 -5.08
CA TRP A 27 -3.59 5.17 -3.81
C TRP A 27 -4.29 6.08 -2.81
N ALA A 28 -4.98 7.15 -3.25
CA ALA A 28 -5.62 8.09 -2.32
C ALA A 28 -6.69 7.37 -1.47
N SER A 29 -7.57 6.61 -2.12
CA SER A 29 -8.61 5.82 -1.45
C SER A 29 -8.02 4.73 -0.56
N LEU A 30 -6.98 4.03 -1.04
CA LEU A 30 -6.32 2.98 -0.26
C LEU A 30 -5.60 3.54 0.97
N SER A 31 -4.93 4.67 0.80
CA SER A 31 -4.18 5.35 1.88
C SER A 31 -5.10 5.90 2.96
N ALA A 32 -6.32 6.33 2.61
CA ALA A 32 -7.32 6.74 3.57
C ALA A 32 -7.71 5.58 4.49
N ASP A 33 -7.96 4.40 3.93
CA ASP A 33 -8.28 3.20 4.71
C ASP A 33 -7.10 2.76 5.58
N LEU A 34 -5.85 2.88 5.09
CA LEU A 34 -4.67 2.60 5.92
C LEU A 34 -4.59 3.53 7.14
N VAL A 35 -4.89 4.82 6.97
CA VAL A 35 -4.91 5.79 8.08
C VAL A 35 -6.06 5.50 9.04
N ASP A 36 -7.25 5.15 8.53
CA ASP A 36 -8.41 4.77 9.34
C ASP A 36 -8.15 3.50 10.16
N GLU A 37 -7.41 2.53 9.60
CA GLU A 37 -6.93 1.33 10.30
C GLU A 37 -5.86 1.63 11.39
N GLY A 38 -5.44 2.89 11.53
CA GLY A 38 -4.48 3.33 12.56
C GLY A 38 -3.04 3.45 12.07
N SER A 39 -2.80 3.42 10.75
CA SER A 39 -1.45 3.65 10.21
C SER A 39 -1.07 5.12 10.33
N PRO A 40 0.14 5.47 10.81
CA PRO A 40 0.53 6.87 10.96
C PRO A 40 0.66 7.58 9.61
N ASP A 41 0.04 8.76 9.47
CA ASP A 41 0.06 9.59 8.25
C ASP A 41 1.49 9.82 7.73
N VAL A 42 2.45 10.07 8.63
CA VAL A 42 3.86 10.29 8.30
C VAL A 42 4.46 9.08 7.56
N ILE A 43 4.05 7.87 7.92
CA ILE A 43 4.55 6.61 7.35
C ILE A 43 3.87 6.35 6.00
N VAL A 44 2.56 6.62 5.89
CA VAL A 44 1.82 6.57 4.62
C VAL A 44 2.42 7.55 3.61
N ARG A 45 2.76 8.77 4.06
CA ARG A 45 3.41 9.78 3.21
C ARG A 45 4.80 9.37 2.74
N LYS A 46 5.54 8.56 3.52
CA LYS A 46 6.80 7.96 3.04
C LYS A 46 6.56 7.00 1.88
N LEU A 47 5.52 6.15 1.95
CA LEU A 47 5.15 5.25 0.86
C LEU A 47 4.67 5.98 -0.39
N THR A 48 4.04 7.15 -0.24
CA THR A 48 3.69 8.00 -1.39
C THR A 48 4.92 8.42 -2.19
N ASN A 49 6.07 8.60 -1.54
CA ASN A 49 7.32 9.02 -2.18
C ASN A 49 8.19 7.83 -2.64
N ASP A 50 7.79 6.59 -2.35
CA ASP A 50 8.49 5.38 -2.77
C ASP A 50 8.02 4.98 -4.17
N ALA A 51 8.78 5.38 -5.19
CA ALA A 51 8.42 5.13 -6.59
C ALA A 51 8.30 3.63 -6.94
N ILE A 52 9.13 2.77 -6.33
CA ILE A 52 9.10 1.33 -6.58
C ILE A 52 7.81 0.74 -5.98
N PHE A 53 7.48 1.12 -4.75
CA PHE A 53 6.23 0.73 -4.12
C PHE A 53 5.01 1.18 -4.95
N GLN A 54 4.97 2.44 -5.39
CA GLN A 54 3.87 2.97 -6.19
C GLN A 54 3.69 2.23 -7.52
N LEU A 55 4.79 1.87 -8.19
CA LEU A 55 4.75 1.07 -9.42
C LEU A 55 4.17 -0.34 -9.16
N MET A 56 4.68 -1.05 -8.15
CA MET A 56 4.17 -2.37 -7.79
C MET A 56 2.72 -2.35 -7.33
N LEU A 57 2.33 -1.34 -6.56
CA LEU A 57 0.96 -1.19 -6.07
C LEU A 57 -0.03 -1.00 -7.24
N LYS A 58 0.33 -0.16 -8.21
CA LYS A 58 -0.49 0.06 -9.41
C LYS A 58 -0.66 -1.21 -10.23
N ASP A 59 0.42 -1.97 -10.41
CA ASP A 59 0.39 -3.26 -11.11
C ASP A 59 -0.57 -4.24 -10.42
N ARG A 60 -0.47 -4.38 -9.10
CA ARG A 60 -1.38 -5.22 -8.30
C ARG A 60 -2.85 -4.78 -8.36
N MET A 61 -3.13 -3.49 -8.18
CA MET A 61 -4.49 -2.95 -8.28
C MET A 61 -5.07 -3.20 -9.68
N SER A 62 -4.25 -3.09 -10.73
CA SER A 62 -4.68 -3.41 -12.09
C SER A 62 -4.97 -4.90 -12.27
N ALA A 63 -4.10 -5.77 -11.75
CA ALA A 63 -4.24 -7.22 -11.84
C ALA A 63 -5.47 -7.74 -11.09
N ALA A 64 -5.72 -7.24 -9.87
CA ALA A 64 -6.85 -7.65 -9.04
C ALA A 64 -8.23 -7.30 -9.63
N ARG A 65 -8.30 -6.36 -10.58
CA ARG A 65 -9.53 -5.95 -11.27
C ARG A 65 -9.71 -6.57 -12.64
N GLY A 66 -8.64 -7.16 -13.20
CA GLY A 66 -8.63 -7.79 -14.51
C GLY A 66 -8.77 -9.31 -14.50
N GLY A 67 -9.04 -9.91 -13.33
CA GLY A 67 -9.25 -11.36 -13.14
C GLY A 67 -10.72 -11.75 -13.06
#